data_AF-A0A7V5Q111-F1
#
_entry.id   AF-A0A7V5Q111-F1
#
_cell.length_a   1.000
_cell.length_b   1.000
_cell.length_c   1.000
_cell.angle_alpha   90.00
_cell.angle_beta   90.00
_cell.angle_gamma   90.00
#
_symmetry.space_group_name_H-M   'P 1'
#
loop_
_entity.id
_entity.type
_entity.pdbx_description
1 polymer ?
#
loop_
_entity_poly.entity_id
_entity_poly.type
_entity_poly.pdbx_seq_one_letter_code
_entity_poly.pdbx_strand_id
1 'polypeptide(L)'
;MSQHDVRIDVTELSAEQRRLLEEITGCHLAGVRQLTIEVRGAARQPAHERPSQTVEEWTSILDGWTGDQVDAFDRIVSGRANLTRNVP
;
A
#
# COMPACT_ATOMS: atom_id res chain seq x y z
N MET A 1 9.49 -17.15 -12.55
CA MET A 1 8.40 -16.20 -12.81
C MET A 1 7.33 -16.47 -11.77
N SER A 2 7.12 -15.59 -10.80
CA SER A 2 6.11 -15.80 -9.76
C SER A 2 4.76 -15.36 -10.30
N GLN A 3 3.86 -16.31 -10.50
CA GLN A 3 2.48 -16.06 -10.90
C GLN A 3 1.68 -15.73 -9.65
N HIS A 4 1.15 -14.51 -9.59
CA HIS A 4 0.26 -14.07 -8.52
C HIS A 4 -1.16 -13.97 -9.08
N ASP A 5 -2.00 -14.91 -8.68
CA ASP A 5 -3.41 -14.92 -9.04
C ASP A 5 -4.23 -14.36 -7.87
N VAL A 6 -5.01 -13.32 -8.13
CA VAL A 6 -5.98 -12.78 -7.16
C VAL A 6 -7.38 -13.10 -7.67
N ARG A 7 -8.18 -13.75 -6.81
CA ARG A 7 -9.58 -14.05 -7.07
C ARG A 7 -10.44 -13.17 -6.18
N ILE A 8 -11.38 -12.47 -6.81
CA ILE A 8 -12.30 -11.56 -6.15
C ILE A 8 -13.71 -12.07 -6.40
N ASP A 9 -14.47 -12.28 -5.33
CA ASP A 9 -15.92 -12.48 -5.41
C ASP A 9 -16.58 -11.12 -5.64
N VAL A 10 -17.22 -10.96 -6.80
CA VAL A 10 -17.80 -9.68 -7.22
C VAL A 10 -19.09 -9.37 -6.47
N THR A 11 -19.71 -10.38 -5.86
CA THR A 11 -20.93 -10.24 -5.07
C THR A 11 -20.66 -9.60 -3.70
N GLU A 12 -19.44 -9.73 -3.19
CA GLU A 12 -19.00 -9.13 -1.92
C GLU A 12 -18.51 -7.68 -2.07
N LEU A 13 -18.32 -7.20 -3.31
CA LEU A 13 -17.89 -5.83 -3.59
C LEU A 13 -19.01 -4.82 -3.35
N SER A 14 -18.67 -3.70 -2.72
CA SER A 14 -19.56 -2.55 -2.64
C SER A 14 -19.84 -1.97 -4.04
N ALA A 15 -20.93 -1.21 -4.19
CA ALA A 15 -21.27 -0.57 -5.45
C ALA A 15 -20.16 0.37 -5.95
N GLU A 16 -19.49 1.07 -5.03
CA GLU A 16 -18.35 1.95 -5.33
C GLU A 16 -17.13 1.15 -5.81
N GLN A 17 -16.78 0.07 -5.10
CA GLN A 17 -15.67 -0.81 -5.48
C GLN A 17 -15.91 -1.47 -6.83
N ARG A 18 -17.14 -1.92 -7.10
CA ARG A 18 -17.53 -2.49 -8.39
C ARG A 18 -17.34 -1.48 -9.51
N ARG A 19 -17.83 -0.25 -9.34
CA ARG A 19 -17.69 0.82 -10.34
C ARG A 19 -16.23 1.15 -10.63
N LEU A 20 -15.39 1.24 -9.60
CA LEU A 20 -13.95 1.49 -9.75
C LEU A 20 -13.26 0.35 -10.53
N LEU A 21 -13.61 -0.91 -10.23
CA LEU A 21 -13.11 -2.06 -10.97
C LEU A 21 -13.56 -2.07 -12.44
N GLU A 22 -14.82 -1.71 -12.71
CA GLU A 22 -15.33 -1.56 -14.07
C GLU A 22 -14.58 -0.46 -14.84
N GLU A 23 -14.24 0.65 -14.18
CA GLU A 23 -13.46 1.75 -14.76
C GLU A 23 -12.02 1.32 -15.07
N ILE A 24 -11.36 0.60 -14.17
CA ILE A 24 -9.98 0.12 -14.35
C ILE A 24 -9.90 -0.96 -15.44
N THR A 25 -10.86 -1.88 -15.46
CA THR A 25 -10.86 -3.02 -16.40
C THR A 25 -11.53 -2.71 -17.73
N GLY A 26 -12.32 -1.63 -17.82
CA GLY A 26 -13.13 -1.26 -18.98
C GLY A 26 -14.28 -2.24 -19.27
N CYS A 27 -14.56 -3.15 -18.33
CA CYS A 27 -15.53 -4.23 -18.50
C CYS A 27 -16.67 -4.05 -17.51
N HIS A 28 -17.92 -4.20 -17.97
CA HIS A 28 -19.08 -4.17 -17.08
C HIS A 28 -19.17 -5.49 -16.31
N LEU A 29 -19.26 -5.42 -14.98
CA LEU A 29 -19.30 -6.57 -14.07
C LEU A 29 -20.73 -6.99 -13.71
N ALA A 30 -21.76 -6.37 -14.30
CA ALA A 30 -23.15 -6.72 -14.04
C ALA A 30 -23.44 -8.18 -14.45
N GLY A 31 -23.73 -9.02 -13.47
CA GLY A 31 -23.96 -10.47 -13.66
C GLY A 31 -22.70 -11.34 -13.59
N VAL A 32 -21.51 -10.73 -13.43
CA VAL A 32 -20.26 -11.46 -13.18
C VAL A 32 -20.19 -11.80 -11.69
N ARG A 33 -20.04 -13.09 -11.39
CA ARG A 33 -19.97 -13.57 -10.00
C ARG A 33 -18.53 -13.60 -9.47
N GLN A 34 -17.56 -13.83 -10.35
CA GLN A 34 -16.17 -14.00 -9.98
C GLN A 34 -15.25 -13.33 -11.00
N LEU A 35 -14.27 -12.57 -10.51
CA LEU A 35 -13.23 -11.94 -11.31
C LEU A 35 -11.88 -12.57 -10.94
N THR A 36 -11.11 -12.96 -11.95
CA THR A 36 -9.72 -13.43 -11.77
C THR A 36 -8.79 -12.42 -12.42
N ILE A 37 -7.87 -11.85 -11.63
CA ILE A 37 -6.84 -10.93 -12.12
C ILE A 37 -5.53 -11.70 -12.15
N GLU A 38 -5.05 -11.98 -13.36
CA GLU A 38 -3.76 -12.62 -13.61
C GLU A 38 -2.72 -11.55 -13.94
N VAL A 39 -1.74 -11.35 -13.05
CA VAL A 39 -0.63 -10.42 -13.31
C VAL A 39 0.46 -11.15 -14.08
N ARG A 40 0.43 -11.07 -15.42
CA ARG A 40 1.47 -11.64 -16.27
C ARG A 40 2.68 -10.71 -16.35
N GLY A 41 3.80 -11.16 -15.79
CA GLY A 41 5.11 -10.58 -16.11
C GLY A 41 5.28 -9.12 -15.68
N ALA A 42 4.74 -8.72 -14.53
CA ALA A 42 5.23 -7.53 -13.86
C ALA A 42 6.67 -7.81 -13.42
N ALA A 43 7.66 -7.46 -14.25
CA ALA A 43 8.98 -7.22 -13.71
C ALA A 43 8.76 -6.26 -12.55
N ARG A 44 9.11 -6.66 -11.32
CA ARG A 44 9.21 -5.72 -10.21
C ARG A 44 10.05 -4.58 -10.77
N GLN A 45 9.44 -3.43 -11.06
CA GLN A 45 10.23 -2.23 -11.16
C GLN A 45 10.97 -2.19 -9.82
N PRO A 46 12.32 -2.17 -9.80
CA PRO A 46 13.01 -1.88 -8.57
C PRO A 46 12.34 -0.63 -8.04
N ALA A 47 11.80 -0.70 -6.81
CA ALA A 47 11.29 0.48 -6.14
C ALA A 47 12.37 1.54 -6.37
N HIS A 48 12.05 2.62 -7.10
CA HIS A 48 13.01 3.64 -7.47
C HIS A 48 13.97 3.79 -6.31
N GLU A 49 15.24 3.44 -6.51
CA GLU A 49 16.26 3.56 -5.46
C GLU A 49 16.23 5.02 -5.06
N ARG A 50 15.47 5.33 -4.00
CA ARG A 50 15.49 6.65 -3.41
C ARG A 50 16.92 6.79 -2.95
N PRO A 51 17.59 7.90 -3.29
CA PRO A 51 18.92 8.14 -2.78
C PRO A 51 18.89 7.94 -1.27
N SER A 52 19.90 7.25 -0.74
CA SER A 52 20.02 7.02 0.69
C SER A 52 19.98 8.38 1.40
N GLN A 53 18.85 8.66 2.06
CA GLN A 53 18.67 9.95 2.71
C GLN A 53 19.57 10.03 3.94
N THR A 54 20.22 11.16 4.15
CA THR A 54 21.13 11.33 5.29
C THR A 54 20.34 11.57 6.58
N VAL A 55 20.98 11.38 7.74
CA VAL A 55 20.36 11.66 9.04
C VAL A 55 19.93 13.13 9.11
N GLU A 56 20.74 14.02 8.53
CA GLU A 56 20.46 15.46 8.46
C GLU A 56 19.15 15.74 7.70
N GLU A 57 18.93 15.09 6.56
CA GLU A 57 17.69 15.22 5.77
C GLU A 57 16.46 14.72 6.55
N TRP A 58 16.60 13.67 7.35
CA TRP A 58 15.54 13.19 8.24
C TRP A 58 15.26 14.18 9.38
N THR A 59 16.31 14.75 9.98
CA THR A 59 16.15 15.73 11.07
C THR A 59 15.59 17.06 10.59
N SER A 60 15.81 17.45 9.33
CA SER A 60 15.20 18.64 8.73
C SER A 60 13.66 18.58 8.71
N ILE A 61 13.07 17.39 8.69
CA ILE A 61 11.59 17.23 8.72
C ILE A 61 11.02 17.65 10.08
N LEU A 62 11.82 17.54 11.13
CA LEU A 62 11.47 17.89 12.50
C LEU A 62 11.93 19.31 12.87
N ASP A 63 12.54 20.04 11.93
CA ASP A 63 12.98 21.40 12.18
C ASP A 63 11.77 22.33 12.39
N GLY A 64 11.80 23.13 13.45
CA GLY A 64 10.68 23.97 13.87
C GLY A 64 9.57 23.25 14.66
N TRP A 65 9.70 21.97 14.96
CA TRP A 65 8.76 21.26 15.83
C TRP A 65 9.05 21.55 17.31
N THR A 66 7.99 21.59 18.12
CA THR A 66 8.13 21.64 19.57
C THR A 66 8.46 20.24 20.13
N GLY A 67 9.06 20.18 21.32
CA GLY A 67 9.38 18.90 21.97
C GLY A 67 8.17 17.95 22.06
N ASP A 68 6.99 18.49 22.38
CA ASP A 68 5.75 17.70 22.46
C ASP A 68 5.35 17.07 21.12
N GLN A 69 5.64 17.74 19.99
CA GLN A 69 5.35 17.23 18.65
C GLN A 69 6.32 16.12 18.25
N VAL A 70 7.58 16.23 18.64
CA VAL A 70 8.59 15.18 18.46
C VAL A 70 8.19 13.93 19.27
N ASP A 71 7.83 14.10 20.53
CA ASP A 71 7.41 13.00 21.41
C ASP A 71 6.12 12.29 20.94
N ALA A 72 5.21 13.02 20.30
CA ALA A 72 4.01 12.45 19.72
C ALA A 72 4.34 11.61 18.48
N PHE A 73 5.26 12.08 17.64
CA PHE A 73 5.71 11.34 16.46
C PHE A 73 6.48 10.08 16.83
N ASP A 74 7.37 10.14 17.81
CA ASP A 74 8.12 8.98 18.31
C ASP A 74 7.20 7.87 18.83
N ARG A 75 6.09 8.25 19.50
CA ARG A 75 5.06 7.29 19.93
C ARG A 75 4.37 6.60 18.76
N ILE A 76 4.07 7.32 17.69
CA ILE A 76 3.44 6.77 16.48
C ILE A 76 4.41 5.84 15.74
N VAL A 77 5.66 6.26 15.57
CA VAL A 77 6.70 5.47 14.89
C VAL A 77 6.99 4.18 15.66
N SER A 78 7.17 4.28 16.97
CA SER A 78 7.41 3.11 17.83
C SER A 78 6.20 2.16 17.85
N GLY A 79 4.97 2.70 17.83
CA GLY A 79 3.76 1.90 17.71
C GLY A 79 3.67 1.13 16.39
N ARG A 80 4.04 1.76 15.26
CA ARG A 80 4.05 1.10 13.95
C ARG A 80 5.16 0.08 13.82
N ALA A 81 6.33 0.33 14.39
CA ALA A 81 7.46 -0.61 14.40
C ALA A 81 7.13 -1.90 15.16
N ASN A 82 6.33 -1.83 16.23
CA ASN A 82 5.88 -3.02 16.97
C ASN A 82 4.82 -3.83 16.22
N LEU A 83 4.03 -3.21 15.32
CA LEU A 83 3.02 -3.90 14.52
C LEU A 83 3.59 -4.63 13.30
N THR A 84 4.77 -4.24 12.83
CA THR A 84 5.44 -4.83 11.65
C THR A 84 6.58 -5.78 12.01
N ARG A 85 6.95 -5.87 13.29
CA ARG A 85 7.94 -6.82 13.78
C ARG A 85 7.24 -8.16 14.05
N ASN A 86 7.38 -9.12 13.12
CA ASN A 86 7.23 -10.54 13.46
C ASN A 86 8.34 -10.89 14.45
N VAL A 87 8.06 -10.75 15.73
CA VAL A 87 8.89 -11.31 16.80
C VAL A 87 8.59 -12.82 16.82
N PRO A 88 9.60 -13.71 16.76
CA PRO A 88 9.40 -15.15 16.87
C PRO A 88 8.85 -15.56 18.25
#